data_AF-A0A7J0HFS1-F1
#
_entry.id   AF-A0A7J0HFS1-F1
#
_cell.length_a   1.000
_cell.length_b   1.000
_cell.length_c   1.000
_cell.angle_alpha   90.00
_cell.angle_beta   90.00
_cell.angle_gamma   90.00
#
_symmetry.space_group_name_H-M   'P 1'
#
loop_
_entity.id
_entity.type
_entity.pdbx_description
1 polymer ?
#
loop_
_entity_poly.entity_id
_entity_poly.type
_entity_poly.pdbx_seq_one_letter_code
_entity_poly.pdbx_strand_id
1 'polypeptide(L)'
;MEWSRGPTIGRGASATVSLAASTSGDLFAVKSAELSLSSSLQREQHFLSQLNSPQIIQYLGFDITHEIDKPIYNLFVEYLRGGTISDSIKKQGGSIDESVIRFLHPPNRGVKIADLGCAKWVEDGVTTSPFSGTPAFMAPEVARAEEQGFPADVWALGCTVIEMATGSHPWPEETDPVSALYRIGFSSDVPATPDWFSGEARDFLDKCLKKDPRERWTVKQLLEHPFLRDLESNSPEGIEIPRNSPTSVLDQAIWDSMEVSESHRNPTHMGFSSNSPAERIRRLIGETFSFYSVFTLKLK
;
A
#
# COMPACT_ATOMS: atom_id res chain seq x y z
N MET A 1 -15.28 -17.89 -12.31
CA MET A 1 -14.17 -18.83 -12.02
C MET A 1 -14.61 -19.66 -10.84
N GLU A 2 -14.44 -20.98 -10.83
CA GLU A 2 -14.61 -21.74 -9.60
C GLU A 2 -13.34 -21.59 -8.76
N TRP A 3 -13.52 -21.22 -7.49
CA TRP A 3 -12.45 -21.00 -6.54
C TRP A 3 -12.90 -21.41 -5.14
N SER A 4 -11.94 -21.65 -4.26
CA SER A 4 -12.21 -21.94 -2.85
C SER A 4 -11.49 -20.94 -1.96
N ARG A 5 -12.21 -20.43 -0.96
CA ARG A 5 -11.63 -19.55 0.06
C ARG A 5 -10.89 -20.40 1.09
N GLY A 6 -9.63 -20.05 1.33
CA GLY A 6 -8.79 -20.59 2.38
C GLY A 6 -8.80 -19.71 3.63
N PRO A 7 -7.74 -19.79 4.46
CA PRO A 7 -7.66 -19.04 5.71
C PRO A 7 -7.55 -17.53 5.49
N THR A 8 -8.06 -16.77 6.45
CA THR A 8 -7.84 -15.32 6.53
C THR A 8 -6.37 -15.03 6.81
N ILE A 9 -5.76 -14.19 5.98
CA ILE A 9 -4.35 -13.78 6.07
C ILE A 9 -4.20 -12.31 6.47
N GLY A 10 -5.27 -11.53 6.45
CA GLY A 10 -5.28 -10.15 6.91
C GLY A 10 -6.69 -9.62 7.10
N ARG A 11 -6.85 -8.60 7.95
CA ARG A 11 -8.08 -7.83 8.10
C ARG A 11 -7.69 -6.36 8.09
N GLY A 12 -8.37 -5.56 7.27
CA GLY A 12 -8.28 -4.10 7.30
C GLY A 12 -9.64 -3.50 7.62
N ALA A 13 -9.71 -2.16 7.66
CA ALA A 13 -10.93 -1.43 7.91
C ALA A 13 -12.05 -1.76 6.89
N SER A 14 -11.68 -1.90 5.61
CA SER A 14 -12.63 -2.04 4.51
C SER A 14 -12.81 -3.47 3.98
N ALA A 15 -11.87 -4.39 4.27
CA ALA A 15 -11.88 -5.73 3.71
C ALA A 15 -11.25 -6.77 4.63
N THR A 16 -11.72 -8.02 4.52
CA THR A 16 -10.98 -9.20 4.99
C THR A 16 -10.21 -9.81 3.82
N VAL A 17 -8.91 -10.06 4.02
CA VAL A 17 -8.04 -10.69 3.02
C VAL A 17 -7.85 -12.16 3.37
N SER A 18 -8.16 -13.05 2.42
CA SER A 18 -7.97 -14.51 2.58
C SER A 18 -7.09 -15.07 1.47
N LEU A 19 -6.37 -16.14 1.78
CA LEU A 19 -5.76 -16.97 0.75
C LEU A 19 -6.86 -17.71 -0.01
N ALA A 20 -6.71 -17.92 -1.31
CA ALA A 20 -7.66 -18.65 -2.14
C ALA A 20 -6.93 -19.52 -3.16
N ALA A 21 -7.62 -20.56 -3.63
CA ALA A 21 -7.12 -21.47 -4.65
C ALA A 21 -8.12 -21.63 -5.78
N SER A 22 -7.63 -21.60 -7.02
CA SER A 22 -8.42 -22.00 -8.20
C SER A 22 -8.58 -23.51 -8.25
N THR A 23 -9.48 -24.01 -9.11
CA THR A 23 -9.59 -25.45 -9.38
C THR A 23 -8.34 -26.07 -10.00
N SER A 24 -7.46 -25.27 -10.62
CA SER A 24 -6.14 -25.70 -11.10
C SER A 24 -5.07 -25.74 -10.01
N GLY A 25 -5.37 -25.29 -8.78
CA GLY A 25 -4.43 -25.23 -7.66
C GLY A 25 -3.60 -23.94 -7.60
N ASP A 26 -3.89 -22.95 -8.45
CA ASP A 26 -3.20 -21.67 -8.44
C ASP A 26 -3.62 -20.87 -7.21
N LEU A 27 -2.64 -20.37 -6.46
CA LEU A 27 -2.87 -19.58 -5.25
C LEU A 27 -2.97 -18.09 -5.57
N PHE A 28 -3.94 -17.43 -4.94
CA PHE A 28 -4.14 -15.99 -5.04
C PHE A 28 -4.72 -15.43 -3.74
N ALA A 29 -4.77 -14.12 -3.61
CA ALA A 29 -5.39 -13.45 -2.47
C ALA A 29 -6.77 -12.91 -2.89
N VAL A 30 -7.75 -13.06 -2.00
CA VAL A 30 -9.09 -12.49 -2.16
C VAL A 30 -9.35 -11.45 -1.07
N LYS A 31 -9.65 -10.22 -1.47
CA LYS A 31 -10.20 -9.20 -0.57
C LYS A 31 -11.72 -9.27 -0.62
N SER A 32 -12.36 -9.43 0.52
CA SER A 32 -13.81 -9.62 0.64
C SER A 32 -14.45 -8.57 1.55
N ALA A 33 -15.59 -8.03 1.14
CA ALA A 33 -16.46 -7.16 1.94
C ALA A 33 -17.93 -7.42 1.59
N GLU A 34 -18.85 -7.10 2.51
CA GLU A 34 -20.28 -7.07 2.17
C GLU A 34 -20.49 -6.09 1.00
N LEU A 35 -21.26 -6.49 -0.02
CA LEU A 35 -21.43 -5.70 -1.24
C LEU A 35 -21.95 -4.28 -0.96
N SER A 36 -22.79 -4.14 0.08
CA SER A 36 -23.32 -2.85 0.56
C SER A 36 -22.24 -1.91 1.11
N LEU A 37 -21.09 -2.44 1.53
CA LEU A 37 -19.98 -1.72 2.15
C LEU A 37 -18.70 -1.77 1.28
N SER A 38 -18.79 -2.25 0.04
CA SER A 38 -17.61 -2.56 -0.77
C SER A 38 -17.12 -1.40 -1.66
N SER A 39 -17.48 -0.14 -1.37
CA SER A 39 -17.15 1.00 -2.25
C SER A 39 -15.63 1.14 -2.47
N SER A 40 -14.84 1.04 -1.39
CA SER A 40 -13.38 1.07 -1.45
C SER A 40 -12.79 -0.08 -2.28
N LEU A 41 -13.33 -1.31 -2.17
CA LEU A 41 -12.87 -2.44 -2.98
C LEU A 41 -13.23 -2.29 -4.45
N GLN A 42 -14.42 -1.75 -4.76
CA GLN A 42 -14.83 -1.49 -6.14
C GLN A 42 -13.97 -0.39 -6.77
N ARG A 43 -13.60 0.63 -5.99
CA ARG A 43 -12.62 1.65 -6.41
C ARG A 43 -11.26 1.04 -6.67
N GLU A 44 -10.75 0.22 -5.75
CA GLU A 44 -9.48 -0.50 -5.93
C GLU A 44 -9.52 -1.37 -7.20
N GLN A 45 -10.61 -2.11 -7.42
CA GLN A 45 -10.80 -2.90 -8.64
C GLN A 45 -10.74 -2.02 -9.89
N HIS A 46 -11.39 -0.86 -9.88
CA HIS A 46 -11.40 0.07 -11.00
C HIS A 46 -9.98 0.51 -11.37
N PHE A 47 -9.17 0.94 -10.40
CA PHE A 47 -7.78 1.32 -10.64
C PHE A 47 -6.92 0.14 -11.08
N LEU A 48 -6.91 -0.96 -10.32
CA LEU A 48 -6.04 -2.10 -10.62
C LEU A 48 -6.35 -2.74 -11.97
N SER A 49 -7.59 -2.67 -12.45
CA SER A 49 -7.96 -3.20 -13.76
C SER A 49 -7.38 -2.43 -14.95
N GLN A 50 -6.92 -1.20 -14.73
CA GLN A 50 -6.35 -0.30 -15.74
C GLN A 50 -4.83 -0.18 -15.65
N LEU A 51 -4.24 -0.60 -14.53
CA LEU A 51 -2.81 -0.51 -14.30
C LEU A 51 -2.11 -1.80 -14.72
N ASN A 52 -0.96 -1.65 -15.39
CA ASN A 52 -0.08 -2.76 -15.74
C ASN A 52 1.36 -2.36 -15.41
N SER A 53 1.79 -2.66 -14.19
CA SER A 53 3.13 -2.34 -13.70
C SER A 53 3.65 -3.48 -12.81
N PRO A 54 4.91 -3.92 -12.97
CA PRO A 54 5.48 -4.97 -12.13
C PRO A 54 5.65 -4.54 -10.67
N GLN A 55 5.57 -3.24 -10.36
CA GLN A 55 5.62 -2.69 -9.00
C GLN A 55 4.23 -2.51 -8.36
N ILE A 56 3.15 -2.87 -9.04
CA ILE A 56 1.78 -2.80 -8.52
C ILE A 56 1.22 -4.21 -8.43
N ILE A 57 0.43 -4.47 -7.40
CA ILE A 57 -0.21 -5.76 -7.21
C ILE A 57 -1.09 -6.12 -8.41
N GLN A 58 -0.88 -7.31 -8.96
CA GLN A 58 -1.60 -7.73 -10.16
C GLN A 58 -3.07 -8.01 -9.85
N TYR A 59 -3.97 -7.38 -10.62
CA TYR A 59 -5.39 -7.70 -10.66
C TYR A 59 -5.66 -9.00 -11.43
N LEU A 60 -6.44 -9.90 -10.84
CA LEU A 60 -6.80 -11.20 -11.43
C LEU A 60 -8.27 -11.31 -11.82
N GLY A 61 -9.15 -10.56 -11.15
CA GLY A 61 -10.60 -10.59 -11.40
C GLY A 61 -11.40 -10.18 -10.18
N PHE A 62 -12.72 -10.32 -10.27
CA PHE A 62 -13.62 -10.18 -9.14
C PHE A 62 -14.78 -11.18 -9.26
N ASP A 63 -15.49 -11.38 -8.15
CA ASP A 63 -16.68 -12.23 -8.06
C ASP A 63 -17.65 -11.71 -6.98
N ILE A 64 -18.94 -12.02 -7.11
CA ILE A 64 -19.94 -11.71 -6.09
C ILE A 64 -20.55 -13.02 -5.60
N THR A 65 -20.21 -13.41 -4.38
CA THR A 65 -20.73 -14.63 -3.74
C THR A 65 -21.91 -14.30 -2.82
N HIS A 66 -22.69 -15.30 -2.45
CA HIS A 66 -23.75 -15.16 -1.45
C HIS A 66 -23.36 -15.99 -0.23
N GLU A 67 -23.15 -15.33 0.91
CA GLU A 67 -22.81 -15.98 2.18
C GLU A 67 -23.85 -15.60 3.23
N ILE A 68 -24.52 -16.60 3.81
CA ILE A 68 -25.53 -16.39 4.87
C ILE A 68 -26.55 -15.30 4.46
N ASP A 69 -27.11 -15.42 3.25
CA ASP A 69 -28.05 -14.47 2.62
C ASP A 69 -27.56 -13.03 2.42
N LYS A 70 -26.24 -12.79 2.50
CA LYS A 70 -25.63 -11.49 2.17
C LYS A 70 -24.75 -11.59 0.93
N PRO A 71 -24.90 -10.67 -0.03
CA PRO A 71 -23.97 -10.59 -1.16
C PRO A 71 -22.61 -10.07 -0.68
N ILE A 72 -21.55 -10.79 -1.03
CA ILE A 72 -20.16 -10.47 -0.70
C ILE A 72 -19.43 -10.14 -2.00
N TYR A 73 -18.81 -8.96 -2.06
CA TYR A 73 -17.91 -8.58 -3.14
C TYR A 73 -16.52 -9.15 -2.87
N ASN A 74 -15.95 -9.86 -3.85
CA ASN A 74 -14.64 -10.50 -3.77
C ASN A 74 -13.73 -9.96 -4.87
N LEU A 75 -12.64 -9.31 -4.50
CA LEU A 75 -11.60 -8.84 -5.42
C LEU A 75 -10.42 -9.83 -5.39
N PHE A 76 -10.05 -10.36 -6.55
CA PHE A 76 -8.94 -11.30 -6.72
C PHE A 76 -7.68 -10.56 -7.17
N VAL A 77 -6.60 -10.76 -6.41
CA VAL A 77 -5.29 -10.19 -6.68
C VAL A 77 -4.21 -11.25 -6.48
N GLU A 78 -3.03 -11.03 -7.06
CA GLU A 78 -1.89 -11.93 -6.83
C GLU A 78 -1.58 -12.08 -5.33
N TYR A 79 -1.14 -13.27 -4.93
CA TYR A 79 -0.70 -13.52 -3.57
C TYR A 79 0.82 -13.35 -3.47
N LEU A 80 1.27 -12.41 -2.65
CA LEU A 80 2.69 -12.17 -2.37
C LEU A 80 3.12 -12.89 -1.10
N ARG A 81 3.96 -13.91 -1.24
CA ARG A 81 4.43 -14.76 -0.14
C ARG A 81 5.32 -14.04 0.89
N GLY A 82 5.92 -12.90 0.53
CA GLY A 82 6.75 -12.12 1.45
C GLY A 82 5.93 -11.53 2.61
N GLY A 83 4.63 -11.32 2.42
CA GLY A 83 3.79 -10.60 3.37
C GLY A 83 3.94 -9.08 3.20
N THR A 84 3.66 -8.33 4.25
CA THR A 84 3.74 -6.85 4.24
C THR A 84 5.11 -6.36 4.70
N ILE A 85 5.44 -5.09 4.42
CA ILE A 85 6.63 -4.45 4.99
C ILE A 85 6.55 -4.40 6.53
N SER A 86 5.36 -4.21 7.11
CA SER A 86 5.16 -4.27 8.56
C SER A 86 5.53 -5.64 9.14
N ASP A 87 5.28 -6.73 8.41
CA ASP A 87 5.74 -8.07 8.81
C ASP A 87 7.28 -8.16 8.79
N SER A 88 7.92 -7.54 7.80
CA SER A 88 9.39 -7.49 7.71
C SER A 88 10.03 -6.70 8.84
N ILE A 89 9.47 -5.55 9.20
CA ILE A 89 9.89 -4.74 10.36
C ILE A 89 9.86 -5.60 11.62
N LYS A 90 8.73 -6.28 11.89
CA LYS A 90 8.58 -7.15 13.07
C LYS A 90 9.61 -8.29 13.07
N LYS A 91 9.82 -8.93 11.93
CA LYS A 91 10.78 -10.05 11.78
C LYS A 91 12.23 -9.62 11.99
N GLN A 92 12.57 -8.39 11.65
CA GLN A 92 13.93 -7.84 11.80
C GLN A 92 14.18 -7.21 13.18
N GLY A 93 13.27 -7.38 14.14
CA GLY A 93 13.44 -6.89 15.51
C GLY A 93 12.95 -5.45 15.74
N GLY A 94 12.12 -4.92 14.83
CA GLY A 94 11.47 -3.62 14.98
C GLY A 94 12.04 -2.50 14.12
N SER A 95 12.96 -2.79 13.19
CA SER A 95 13.52 -1.80 12.26
C SER A 95 14.11 -2.49 11.04
N ILE A 96 14.12 -1.80 9.90
CA ILE A 96 14.80 -2.24 8.68
C ILE A 96 16.04 -1.35 8.47
N ASP A 97 17.19 -2.00 8.26
CA ASP A 97 18.45 -1.31 7.99
C ASP A 97 18.38 -0.45 6.71
N GLU A 98 19.12 0.67 6.70
CA GLU A 98 19.14 1.60 5.56
C GLU A 98 19.53 0.92 4.26
N SER A 99 20.49 -0.01 4.27
CA SER A 99 20.93 -0.74 3.07
C SER A 99 19.79 -1.56 2.47
N VAL A 100 18.95 -2.15 3.32
CA VAL A 100 17.77 -2.91 2.89
C VAL A 100 16.69 -1.96 2.36
N ILE A 101 16.44 -0.83 3.03
CA ILE A 101 15.48 0.19 2.57
C ILE A 101 15.84 0.67 1.14
N ARG A 102 17.13 0.98 0.90
CA ARG A 102 17.62 1.37 -0.43
C ARG A 102 17.34 0.27 -1.46
N PHE A 103 17.50 -1.01 -1.08
CA PHE A 103 17.32 -2.15 -1.98
C PHE A 103 15.85 -2.47 -2.31
N LEU A 104 14.87 -1.93 -1.57
CA LEU A 104 13.45 -2.10 -1.90
C LEU A 104 13.01 -1.25 -3.11
N HIS A 105 13.87 -0.37 -3.63
CA HIS A 105 13.60 0.48 -4.80
C HIS A 105 13.79 -0.29 -6.13
N PRO A 106 12.94 -0.06 -7.17
CA PRO A 106 13.12 -0.66 -8.49
C PRO A 106 14.49 -0.39 -9.13
N PRO A 107 15.09 -1.34 -9.87
CA PRO A 107 14.51 -2.60 -10.37
C PRO A 107 14.60 -3.78 -9.39
N ASN A 108 15.12 -3.57 -8.18
CA ASN A 108 15.32 -4.63 -7.19
C ASN A 108 13.95 -5.04 -6.59
N ARG A 109 13.47 -6.22 -7.03
CA ARG A 109 12.08 -6.69 -7.03
C ARG A 109 11.50 -7.06 -5.65
N GLY A 110 11.84 -6.32 -4.59
CA GLY A 110 11.45 -6.66 -3.22
C GLY A 110 10.04 -6.25 -2.82
N VAL A 111 9.44 -5.24 -3.47
CA VAL A 111 8.16 -4.64 -3.02
C VAL A 111 7.20 -4.37 -4.17
N LYS A 112 5.91 -4.56 -3.92
CA LYS A 112 4.81 -4.09 -4.76
C LYS A 112 3.81 -3.26 -3.96
N ILE A 113 3.24 -2.25 -4.60
CA ILE A 113 2.18 -1.42 -4.06
C ILE A 113 0.83 -2.16 -4.14
N ALA A 114 0.06 -2.12 -3.07
CA ALA A 114 -1.34 -2.57 -3.04
C ALA A 114 -2.22 -1.57 -2.27
N ASP A 115 -3.52 -1.88 -2.20
CA ASP A 115 -4.51 -1.12 -1.44
C ASP A 115 -4.84 0.23 -2.07
N LEU A 116 -5.33 0.20 -3.32
CA LEU A 116 -5.77 1.40 -4.06
C LEU A 116 -7.21 1.84 -3.70
N GLY A 117 -7.71 1.45 -2.52
CA GLY A 117 -9.06 1.81 -2.08
C GLY A 117 -9.25 3.32 -1.85
N CYS A 118 -8.15 4.05 -1.62
CA CYS A 118 -8.13 5.50 -1.42
C CYS A 118 -7.63 6.28 -2.65
N ALA A 119 -7.26 5.60 -3.74
CA ALA A 119 -6.69 6.24 -4.93
C ALA A 119 -7.73 7.13 -5.65
N LYS A 120 -7.28 8.23 -6.26
CA LYS A 120 -8.12 9.21 -6.97
C LYS A 120 -7.43 9.68 -8.25
N TRP A 121 -8.20 10.00 -9.29
CA TRP A 121 -7.68 10.64 -10.50
C TRP A 121 -7.64 12.15 -10.31
N VAL A 122 -6.56 12.79 -10.77
CA VAL A 122 -6.35 14.24 -10.61
C VAL A 122 -7.31 15.07 -11.48
N GLU A 123 -7.90 14.50 -12.53
CA GLU A 123 -8.79 15.22 -13.45
C GLU A 123 -10.24 15.38 -12.96
N ASP A 124 -10.64 14.72 -11.87
CA ASP A 124 -11.97 14.91 -11.26
C ASP A 124 -11.97 16.19 -10.40
N GLY A 125 -12.09 17.34 -11.07
CA GLY A 125 -12.00 18.70 -10.52
C GLY A 125 -13.00 19.11 -9.42
N VAL A 126 -13.66 18.15 -8.76
CA VAL A 126 -14.39 18.35 -7.50
C VAL A 126 -14.30 17.06 -6.69
N THR A 127 -13.24 16.89 -5.90
CA THR A 127 -13.17 15.78 -4.93
C THR A 127 -13.56 16.26 -3.54
N THR A 128 -14.87 16.46 -3.31
CA THR A 128 -15.43 16.52 -1.93
C THR A 128 -15.50 15.13 -1.30
N SER A 129 -14.49 14.29 -1.56
CA SER A 129 -14.40 12.97 -0.93
C SER A 129 -13.91 13.16 0.50
N PRO A 130 -14.55 12.52 1.50
CA PRO A 130 -14.11 12.60 2.88
C PRO A 130 -12.65 12.17 3.02
N PHE A 131 -11.99 12.65 4.08
CA PHE A 131 -10.60 12.29 4.41
C PHE A 131 -10.45 10.77 4.38
N SER A 132 -9.67 10.27 3.42
CA SER A 132 -9.38 8.86 3.23
C SER A 132 -7.88 8.66 3.43
N GLY A 133 -7.49 7.72 4.29
CA GLY A 133 -6.08 7.44 4.60
C GLY A 133 -5.77 7.47 6.09
N THR A 134 -4.57 7.06 6.44
CA THR A 134 -4.03 6.99 7.80
C THR A 134 -3.55 8.40 8.20
N PRO A 135 -4.18 9.10 9.17
CA PRO A 135 -3.87 10.49 9.47
C PRO A 135 -2.38 10.79 9.72
N ALA A 136 -1.66 9.87 10.37
CA ALA A 136 -0.22 10.01 10.63
C ALA A 136 0.65 10.12 9.35
N PHE A 137 0.15 9.66 8.20
CA PHE A 137 0.85 9.66 6.92
C PHE A 137 0.37 10.77 5.98
N MET A 138 -0.68 11.51 6.36
CA MET A 138 -1.23 12.58 5.53
C MET A 138 -0.23 13.73 5.38
N ALA A 139 -0.14 14.28 4.17
CA ALA A 139 0.61 15.49 3.92
C ALA A 139 -0.07 16.71 4.59
N PRO A 140 0.66 17.78 4.92
CA PRO A 140 0.11 18.96 5.60
C PRO A 140 -1.12 19.57 4.93
N GLU A 141 -1.11 19.69 3.60
CA GLU A 141 -2.24 20.16 2.79
C GLU A 141 -3.45 19.22 2.88
N VAL A 142 -3.23 17.90 2.90
CA VAL A 142 -4.30 16.92 3.05
C VAL A 142 -4.90 17.00 4.46
N ALA A 143 -4.07 17.13 5.50
CA ALA A 143 -4.51 17.32 6.87
C ALA A 143 -5.31 18.63 7.08
N ARG A 144 -5.05 19.66 6.26
CA ARG A 144 -5.81 20.91 6.23
C ARG A 144 -7.06 20.87 5.34
N ALA A 145 -7.38 19.73 4.74
CA ALA A 145 -8.47 19.57 3.78
C ALA A 145 -8.32 20.42 2.50
N GLU A 146 -7.07 20.71 2.12
CA GLU A 146 -6.74 21.38 0.87
C GLU A 146 -6.64 20.34 -0.27
N GLU A 147 -6.39 20.82 -1.50
CA GLU A 147 -6.28 19.97 -2.68
C GLU A 147 -5.10 18.98 -2.56
N GLN A 148 -5.39 17.69 -2.69
CA GLN A 148 -4.39 16.63 -2.73
C GLN A 148 -3.86 16.48 -4.16
N GLY A 149 -2.54 16.55 -4.32
CA GLY A 149 -1.85 16.25 -5.59
C GLY A 149 -0.71 15.26 -5.40
N PHE A 150 0.02 14.98 -6.48
CA PHE A 150 1.19 14.09 -6.46
C PHE A 150 2.23 14.37 -5.36
N PRO A 151 2.48 15.64 -4.92
CA PRO A 151 3.40 15.90 -3.80
C PRO A 151 2.96 15.28 -2.46
N ALA A 152 1.67 14.94 -2.29
CA ALA A 152 1.20 14.28 -1.07
C ALA A 152 1.74 12.84 -0.98
N ASP A 153 1.83 12.12 -2.10
CA ASP A 153 2.42 10.77 -2.15
C ASP A 153 3.92 10.79 -1.81
N VAL A 154 4.62 11.87 -2.15
CA VAL A 154 6.04 12.08 -1.78
C VAL A 154 6.21 12.24 -0.27
N TRP A 155 5.29 12.95 0.39
CA TRP A 155 5.28 13.04 1.85
C TRP A 155 5.03 11.66 2.49
N ALA A 156 4.03 10.93 1.99
CA ALA A 156 3.70 9.58 2.46
C ALA A 156 4.87 8.59 2.26
N LEU A 157 5.63 8.73 1.16
CA LEU A 157 6.88 7.99 0.94
C LEU A 157 7.92 8.27 2.03
N GLY A 158 8.15 9.56 2.35
CA GLY A 158 9.06 9.93 3.45
C GLY A 158 8.63 9.33 4.80
N CYS A 159 7.34 9.40 5.10
CA CYS A 159 6.77 8.76 6.30
C CYS A 159 6.97 7.24 6.30
N THR A 160 6.82 6.58 5.15
CA THR A 160 7.03 5.13 4.99
C THR A 160 8.50 4.76 5.21
N VAL A 161 9.45 5.56 4.72
CA VAL A 161 10.89 5.35 4.97
C VAL A 161 11.22 5.45 6.47
N ILE A 162 10.63 6.42 7.17
CA ILE A 162 10.77 6.55 8.63
C ILE A 162 10.14 5.35 9.35
N GLU A 163 8.96 4.90 8.93
CA GLU A 163 8.33 3.71 9.50
C GLU A 163 9.18 2.46 9.31
N MET A 164 9.74 2.25 8.11
CA MET A 164 10.65 1.12 7.86
C MET A 164 11.86 1.16 8.79
N ALA A 165 12.46 2.33 8.95
CA ALA A 165 13.65 2.52 9.76
C ALA A 165 13.39 2.38 11.27
N THR A 166 12.26 2.90 11.76
CA THR A 166 12.00 2.95 13.21
C THR A 166 11.07 1.85 13.71
N GLY A 167 10.40 1.15 12.79
CA GLY A 167 9.28 0.26 13.05
C GLY A 167 8.08 0.90 13.75
N SER A 168 8.07 2.22 13.85
CA SER A 168 7.05 3.01 14.52
C SER A 168 6.40 3.96 13.50
N HIS A 169 5.18 4.41 13.78
CA HIS A 169 4.56 5.42 12.93
C HIS A 169 5.37 6.73 12.96
N PRO A 170 5.28 7.60 11.93
CA PRO A 170 6.10 8.81 11.81
C PRO A 170 5.93 9.84 12.94
N TRP A 171 4.95 9.66 13.82
CA TRP A 171 4.59 10.61 14.90
C TRP A 171 4.38 9.90 16.24
N PRO A 172 5.32 9.08 16.76
CA PRO A 172 5.08 8.09 17.82
C PRO A 172 4.46 8.63 19.13
N GLU A 173 4.61 9.93 19.39
CA GLU A 173 4.05 10.65 20.54
C GLU A 173 2.53 10.89 20.40
N GLU A 174 2.01 10.90 19.18
CA GLU A 174 0.62 11.23 18.88
C GLU A 174 -0.26 9.99 18.95
N THR A 175 -1.03 9.88 20.03
CA THR A 175 -2.00 8.79 20.24
C THR A 175 -3.42 9.15 19.77
N ASP A 176 -3.71 10.44 19.61
CA ASP A 176 -5.01 10.94 19.19
C ASP A 176 -4.99 11.39 17.71
N PRO A 177 -5.94 10.92 16.88
CA PRO A 177 -5.99 11.30 15.49
C PRO A 177 -6.21 12.77 15.18
N VAL A 178 -6.98 13.46 15.99
CA VAL A 178 -7.23 14.88 15.79
C VAL A 178 -5.97 15.68 16.14
N SER A 179 -5.26 15.30 17.20
CA SER A 179 -3.96 15.87 17.58
C SER A 179 -2.92 15.71 16.46
N ALA A 180 -2.79 14.51 15.89
CA ALA A 180 -1.88 14.26 14.78
C ALA A 180 -2.22 15.14 13.56
N LEU A 181 -3.49 15.22 13.16
CA LEU A 181 -3.92 16.10 12.07
C LEU A 181 -3.61 17.57 12.35
N TYR A 182 -3.87 18.03 13.58
CA TYR A 182 -3.58 19.41 13.96
C TYR A 182 -2.08 19.72 13.87
N ARG A 183 -1.24 18.84 14.42
CA ARG A 183 0.22 18.97 14.37
C ARG A 183 0.73 18.96 12.93
N ILE A 184 0.30 17.99 12.12
CA ILE A 184 0.69 17.85 10.72
C ILE A 184 0.23 19.04 9.89
N GLY A 185 -1.00 19.50 10.07
CA GLY A 185 -1.60 20.56 9.27
C GLY A 185 -1.13 21.97 9.64
N PHE A 186 -0.97 22.26 10.94
CA PHE A 186 -0.90 23.63 11.44
C PHE A 186 0.37 23.97 12.25
N SER A 187 1.23 23.00 12.57
CA SER A 187 2.54 23.27 13.18
C SER A 187 3.66 23.34 12.14
N SER A 188 4.84 23.81 12.56
CA SER A 188 6.10 23.72 11.80
C SER A 188 6.76 22.35 11.84
N ASP A 189 6.23 21.42 12.64
CA ASP A 189 6.86 20.12 12.86
C ASP A 189 6.78 19.25 11.60
N VAL A 190 7.78 18.37 11.50
CA VAL A 190 7.89 17.27 10.54
C VAL A 190 8.24 15.98 11.29
N PRO A 191 7.98 14.79 10.72
CA PRO A 191 8.41 13.52 11.32
C PRO A 191 9.90 13.52 11.67
N ALA A 192 10.24 12.94 12.82
CA ALA A 192 11.63 12.89 13.29
C ALA A 192 12.46 11.94 12.41
N THR A 193 13.58 12.44 11.91
CA THR A 193 14.54 11.64 11.15
C THR A 193 15.41 10.81 12.09
N PRO A 194 15.57 9.49 11.87
CA PRO A 194 16.44 8.64 12.69
C PRO A 194 17.89 9.12 12.75
N ASP A 195 18.47 9.17 13.95
CA ASP A 195 19.85 9.65 14.17
C ASP A 195 20.92 8.78 13.51
N TRP A 196 20.63 7.51 13.26
CA TRP A 196 21.55 6.55 12.66
C TRP A 196 21.52 6.56 11.12
N PHE A 197 20.60 7.32 10.50
CA PHE A 197 20.60 7.47 9.05
C PHE A 197 21.84 8.19 8.53
N SER A 198 22.30 7.77 7.36
CA SER A 198 23.37 8.45 6.63
C SER A 198 22.97 9.88 6.23
N GLY A 199 23.96 10.71 5.89
CA GLY A 199 23.69 12.06 5.37
C GLY A 199 22.81 12.05 4.13
N GLU A 200 22.94 11.02 3.27
CA GLU A 200 22.12 10.87 2.07
C GLU A 200 20.67 10.50 2.39
N ALA A 201 20.44 9.61 3.35
CA ALA A 201 19.09 9.25 3.80
C ALA A 201 18.38 10.45 4.46
N ARG A 202 19.12 11.23 5.25
CA ARG A 202 18.59 12.47 5.86
C ARG A 202 18.26 13.52 4.80
N ASP A 203 19.12 13.72 3.80
CA ASP A 203 18.83 14.66 2.70
C ASP A 203 17.64 14.19 1.86
N PHE A 204 17.54 12.89 1.57
CA PHE A 204 16.38 12.31 0.88
C PHE A 204 15.07 12.59 1.64
N LEU A 205 15.05 12.37 2.95
CA LEU A 205 13.89 12.70 3.78
C LEU A 205 13.59 14.19 3.84
N ASP A 206 14.61 15.05 3.91
CA ASP A 206 14.43 16.51 3.84
C ASP A 206 13.73 16.94 2.53
N LYS A 207 14.03 16.28 1.41
CA LYS A 207 13.34 16.54 0.13
C LYS A 207 11.89 16.03 0.11
N CYS A 208 11.60 14.95 0.83
CA CYS A 208 10.26 14.37 0.91
C CYS A 208 9.35 15.16 1.86
N LEU A 209 9.87 15.61 3.00
CA LEU A 209 9.10 16.12 4.13
C LEU A 209 9.04 17.67 4.19
N LYS A 210 9.08 18.35 3.03
CA LYS A 210 8.81 19.80 2.99
C LYS A 210 7.34 20.09 3.23
N LYS A 211 7.03 21.11 4.04
CA LYS A 211 5.64 21.46 4.36
C LYS A 211 4.91 22.04 3.15
N ASP A 212 5.55 22.95 2.41
CA ASP A 212 4.99 23.46 1.16
C ASP A 212 5.12 22.37 0.06
N PRO A 213 4.01 21.90 -0.54
CA PRO A 213 4.05 20.90 -1.60
C PRO A 213 4.86 21.34 -2.84
N ARG A 214 5.05 22.65 -3.04
CA ARG A 214 5.85 23.20 -4.16
C ARG A 214 7.36 23.11 -3.94
N GLU A 215 7.78 22.98 -2.69
CA GLU A 215 9.18 22.82 -2.31
C GLU A 215 9.60 21.34 -2.25
N ARG A 216 8.62 20.42 -2.16
CA ARG A 216 8.89 18.98 -2.22
C ARG A 216 9.42 18.60 -3.59
N TRP A 217 10.40 17.71 -3.58
CA TRP A 217 10.89 17.13 -4.82
C TRP A 217 9.83 16.26 -5.48
N THR A 218 9.81 16.26 -6.80
CA THR A 218 9.00 15.32 -7.57
C THR A 218 9.59 13.92 -7.49
N VAL A 219 8.75 12.89 -7.72
CA VAL A 219 9.21 11.50 -7.81
C VAL A 219 10.37 11.35 -8.80
N LYS A 220 10.30 12.01 -9.96
CA LYS A 220 11.38 11.99 -10.97
C LYS A 220 12.71 12.48 -10.40
N GLN A 221 12.70 13.57 -9.63
CA GLN A 221 13.92 14.09 -8.99
C GLN A 221 14.42 13.16 -7.88
N LEU A 222 13.51 12.56 -7.10
CA LEU A 222 13.87 11.61 -6.04
C LEU A 222 14.51 10.34 -6.60
N LEU A 223 14.05 9.84 -7.76
CA LEU A 223 14.66 8.71 -8.46
C LEU A 223 16.13 8.98 -8.86
N GLU A 224 16.51 10.24 -9.04
CA GLU A 224 17.87 10.66 -9.37
C GLU A 224 18.73 10.98 -8.12
N HIS A 225 18.17 10.83 -6.91
CA HIS A 225 18.83 11.16 -5.66
C HIS A 225 19.91 10.12 -5.29
N PRO A 226 21.09 10.53 -4.75
CA PRO A 226 22.19 9.62 -4.38
C PRO A 226 21.78 8.45 -3.48
N PHE A 227 20.87 8.70 -2.53
CA PHE A 227 20.27 7.66 -1.68
C PHE A 227 19.77 6.43 -2.45
N LEU A 228 19.26 6.60 -3.68
CA LEU A 228 18.76 5.54 -4.54
C LEU A 228 19.72 5.09 -5.66
N ARG A 229 20.83 5.81 -5.90
CA ARG A 229 21.73 5.58 -7.05
C ARG A 229 22.82 4.53 -6.84
N ASP A 230 23.18 4.23 -5.59
CA ASP A 230 24.41 3.48 -5.29
C ASP A 230 24.29 1.95 -5.18
N LEU A 231 23.26 1.34 -5.79
CA LEU A 231 23.05 -0.12 -5.68
C LEU A 231 23.41 -0.94 -6.93
N GLU A 232 23.81 -0.31 -8.04
CA GLU A 232 24.26 -1.06 -9.23
C GLU A 232 25.67 -1.64 -9.08
N SER A 233 26.47 -1.17 -8.10
CA SER A 233 27.88 -1.56 -7.95
C SER A 233 28.18 -2.44 -6.73
N ASN A 234 27.22 -2.65 -5.83
CA ASN A 234 27.30 -3.58 -4.71
C ASN A 234 26.01 -4.39 -4.63
N SER A 235 25.78 -5.29 -5.59
CA SER A 235 24.87 -6.41 -5.34
C SER A 235 25.43 -7.22 -4.18
N PRO A 236 24.80 -7.27 -3.00
CA PRO A 236 25.23 -8.23 -2.01
C PRO A 236 24.78 -9.60 -2.54
N GLU A 237 25.72 -10.34 -3.13
CA GLU A 237 25.56 -11.78 -3.33
C GLU A 237 25.27 -12.39 -1.94
N GLY A 238 24.00 -12.67 -1.66
CA GLY A 238 23.62 -13.47 -0.49
C GLY A 238 22.99 -12.75 0.70
N ILE A 239 22.20 -11.67 0.54
CA ILE A 239 21.20 -11.36 1.60
C ILE A 239 20.08 -12.42 1.51
N GLU A 240 20.29 -13.55 2.18
CA GLU A 240 19.22 -14.50 2.47
C GLU A 240 18.21 -13.82 3.40
N ILE A 241 17.12 -13.30 2.82
CA ILE A 241 15.94 -12.91 3.61
C ILE A 241 15.43 -14.18 4.30
N PRO A 242 15.39 -14.25 5.64
CA PRO A 242 15.12 -15.49 6.37
C PRO A 242 13.83 -16.18 5.92
N ARG A 243 13.96 -17.43 5.47
CA ARG A 243 12.89 -18.27 4.86
C ARG A 243 11.93 -18.91 5.88
N ASN A 244 11.60 -18.25 6.97
CA ASN A 244 10.76 -18.86 8.00
C ASN A 244 9.38 -18.20 8.09
N SER A 245 8.38 -18.89 7.55
CA SER A 245 6.95 -18.78 7.89
C SER A 245 6.71 -19.63 9.14
N PRO A 246 5.82 -19.30 10.12
CA PRO A 246 4.46 -18.78 9.89
C PRO A 246 3.84 -17.81 10.97
N THR A 247 2.62 -17.35 10.65
CA THR A 247 1.44 -16.91 11.47
C THR A 247 1.50 -15.74 12.49
N SER A 248 0.56 -14.78 12.30
CA SER A 248 -0.16 -13.99 13.34
C SER A 248 0.66 -12.90 14.08
N VAL A 249 0.19 -11.72 14.51
CA VAL A 249 -1.12 -11.07 14.66
C VAL A 249 -0.88 -9.55 14.88
N LEU A 250 -1.95 -8.75 14.73
CA LEU A 250 -2.24 -7.40 15.26
C LEU A 250 -1.07 -6.54 15.77
N ASP A 251 -0.93 -5.34 15.20
CA ASP A 251 -1.29 -4.12 15.94
C ASP A 251 -1.49 -2.98 14.93
N GLN A 252 -2.74 -2.57 14.70
CA GLN A 252 -3.13 -1.56 13.70
C GLN A 252 -4.32 -0.71 14.20
N ALA A 253 -4.64 -0.82 15.49
CA ALA A 253 -5.98 -0.55 16.02
C ALA A 253 -6.34 0.93 16.24
N ILE A 254 -5.41 1.88 16.07
CA ILE A 254 -5.67 3.29 16.41
C ILE A 254 -6.13 4.10 15.19
N TRP A 255 -5.50 3.88 14.03
CA TRP A 255 -5.74 4.70 12.85
C TRP A 255 -6.77 4.09 11.89
N ASP A 256 -6.96 2.77 11.95
CA ASP A 256 -7.92 2.03 11.10
C ASP A 256 -9.38 2.35 11.44
N SER A 257 -9.68 2.95 12.61
CA SER A 257 -11.07 3.18 13.06
C SER A 257 -11.69 4.51 12.62
N MET A 258 -10.98 5.37 11.89
CA MET A 258 -11.45 6.74 11.56
C MET A 258 -11.64 7.04 10.07
N GLU A 259 -11.70 6.03 9.20
CA GLU A 259 -12.16 6.26 7.82
C GLU A 259 -13.61 6.80 7.83
N VAL A 260 -13.78 8.04 7.37
CA VAL A 260 -15.06 8.74 7.41
C VAL A 260 -15.97 8.18 6.31
N SER A 261 -17.09 7.59 6.74
CA SER A 261 -18.07 6.89 5.88
C SER A 261 -18.62 7.76 4.75
N GLU A 262 -18.67 7.20 3.53
CA GLU A 262 -19.28 7.82 2.36
C GLU A 262 -20.82 7.77 2.41
N SER A 263 -21.47 8.92 2.19
CA SER A 263 -22.92 8.98 1.98
C SER A 263 -23.29 8.64 0.52
N HIS A 264 -23.98 7.52 0.38
CA HIS A 264 -24.64 6.93 -0.79
C HIS A 264 -25.01 7.88 -1.95
N ARG A 265 -24.41 7.62 -3.13
CA ARG A 265 -25.06 7.81 -4.43
C ARG A 265 -24.79 6.61 -5.33
N ASN A 266 -25.86 6.01 -5.83
CA ASN A 266 -25.84 4.85 -6.73
C ASN A 266 -25.11 5.16 -8.04
N PRO A 267 -24.15 4.34 -8.50
CA PRO A 267 -23.68 4.42 -9.87
C PRO A 267 -24.51 3.52 -10.78
N THR A 268 -25.02 4.14 -11.84
CA THR A 268 -25.64 3.49 -13.00
C THR A 268 -24.68 2.58 -13.74
N HIS A 269 -25.21 1.41 -14.15
CA HIS A 269 -24.71 0.44 -15.14
C HIS A 269 -23.58 0.94 -16.06
N MET A 270 -22.42 0.28 -16.03
CA MET A 270 -21.44 0.33 -17.11
C MET A 270 -21.02 -1.08 -17.54
N GLY A 271 -21.00 -1.30 -18.85
CA GLY A 271 -21.03 -2.60 -19.51
C GLY A 271 -19.76 -3.44 -19.41
N PHE A 272 -19.96 -4.75 -19.52
CA PHE A 272 -18.94 -5.80 -19.49
C PHE A 272 -18.07 -5.77 -20.75
N SER A 273 -16.75 -5.62 -20.57
CA SER A 273 -15.75 -6.03 -21.55
C SER A 273 -15.17 -7.38 -21.12
N SER A 274 -15.39 -8.39 -21.96
CA SER A 274 -15.11 -9.80 -21.73
C SER A 274 -13.61 -10.11 -21.83
N ASN A 275 -12.98 -10.37 -20.70
CA ASN A 275 -11.81 -11.24 -20.58
C ASN A 275 -11.95 -11.97 -19.25
N SER A 276 -12.09 -13.30 -19.30
CA SER A 276 -12.44 -14.10 -18.12
C SER A 276 -11.30 -14.07 -17.09
N PRO A 277 -11.59 -14.04 -15.77
CA PRO A 277 -10.56 -14.15 -14.73
C PRO A 277 -9.64 -15.38 -14.92
N ALA A 278 -10.18 -16.46 -15.50
CA ALA A 278 -9.44 -17.67 -15.82
C ALA A 278 -8.36 -17.48 -16.89
N GLU A 279 -8.59 -16.65 -17.90
CA GLU A 279 -7.59 -16.36 -18.93
C GLU A 279 -6.47 -15.45 -18.40
N ARG A 280 -6.78 -14.53 -17.49
CA ARG A 280 -5.77 -13.68 -16.83
C ARG A 280 -4.83 -14.50 -15.96
N ILE A 281 -5.39 -15.45 -15.19
CA ILE A 281 -4.60 -16.36 -14.35
C ILE A 281 -3.71 -17.27 -15.19
N ARG A 282 -4.20 -17.80 -16.32
CA ARG A 282 -3.41 -18.64 -17.22
C ARG A 282 -2.22 -17.92 -17.86
N ARG A 283 -2.31 -16.61 -18.11
CA ARG A 283 -1.21 -15.81 -18.69
C ARG A 283 -0.02 -15.63 -17.74
N LEU A 284 -0.23 -15.72 -16.43
CA LEU A 284 0.84 -15.56 -15.42
C LEU A 284 1.84 -16.73 -15.39
N ILE A 285 1.48 -17.87 -15.98
CA ILE A 285 2.30 -19.09 -16.02
C ILE A 285 3.46 -18.95 -17.04
N GLY A 286 3.39 -17.97 -17.96
CA GLY A 286 4.36 -17.78 -19.04
C GLY A 286 5.63 -16.99 -18.66
N GLU A 287 5.66 -16.32 -17.51
CA GLU A 287 6.82 -15.54 -17.08
C GLU A 287 7.54 -16.25 -15.92
N THR A 288 8.76 -16.70 -16.18
CA THR A 288 9.64 -17.32 -15.18
C THR A 288 10.02 -16.30 -14.11
N PHE A 289 9.34 -16.32 -12.96
CA PHE A 289 9.69 -15.50 -11.81
C PHE A 289 10.94 -16.05 -11.09
N SER A 290 11.94 -15.19 -10.94
CA SER A 290 13.09 -15.44 -10.04
C SER A 290 12.61 -15.44 -8.57
N PHE A 291 13.09 -16.41 -7.78
CA PHE A 291 12.64 -16.74 -6.42
C PHE A 291 13.10 -15.74 -5.33
N TYR A 292 12.77 -14.46 -5.48
CA TYR A 292 12.92 -13.47 -4.41
C TYR A 292 11.60 -13.33 -3.63
N SER A 293 11.69 -13.10 -2.32
CA SER A 293 10.53 -12.75 -1.49
C SER A 293 10.04 -11.36 -1.88
N VAL A 294 8.82 -11.27 -2.43
CA VAL A 294 8.16 -10.00 -2.76
C VAL A 294 7.19 -9.63 -1.65
N PHE A 295 7.29 -8.39 -1.16
CA PHE A 295 6.46 -7.82 -0.10
C PHE A 295 5.41 -6.87 -0.66
N THR A 296 4.36 -6.62 0.12
CA THR A 296 3.34 -5.61 -0.17
C THR A 296 3.56 -4.35 0.65
N LEU A 297 3.56 -3.20 -0.02
CA LEU A 297 3.41 -1.88 0.57
C LEU A 297 1.94 -1.44 0.42
N LYS A 298 1.27 -1.15 1.54
CA LYS A 298 -0.06 -0.53 1.51
C LYS A 298 0.12 0.97 1.33
N LEU A 299 -0.59 1.57 0.38
CA LEU A 299 -0.74 3.02 0.36
C LEU A 299 -1.59 3.43 1.56
N LYS A 300 -1.04 4.31 2.39
CA LYS A 300 -1.64 4.78 3.64
C LYS A 300 -2.26 6.14 3.47
#